data_AF-A0A7C5T5P6-F1
#
_entry.id   AF-A0A7C5T5P6-F1
#
_cell.length_a   1.000
_cell.length_b   1.000
_cell.length_c   1.000
_cell.angle_alpha   90.00
_cell.angle_beta   90.00
_cell.angle_gamma   90.00
#
_symmetry.space_group_name_H-M   'P 1'
#
loop_
_entity.id
_entity.type
_entity.pdbx_description
1 polymer ?
#
loop_
_entity_poly.entity_id
_entity_poly.type
_entity_poly.pdbx_seq_one_letter_code
_entity_poly.pdbx_strand_id
1 'polypeptide(L)'
;MSIAATYYTPVGEYLRFVIMKSLEPAPLAVAEVEKIAEETIRKLGIKYDWRVWPSLFDGEVEIREGYVYLTPMGRIILTKAEKTAGQIRDMLGRLSRQVPPQGPV
;
A
#
# COMPACT_ATOMS: atom_id res chain seq x y z
N MET A 1 16.22 19.51 -8.91
CA MET A 1 15.07 18.65 -9.23
C MET A 1 14.29 18.44 -7.94
N SER A 2 13.16 19.12 -7.78
CA SER A 2 12.27 18.87 -6.64
C SER A 2 11.58 17.53 -6.88
N ILE A 3 11.95 16.53 -6.08
CA ILE A 3 11.20 15.28 -5.98
C ILE A 3 9.90 15.70 -5.30
N ALA A 4 8.80 15.84 -6.06
CA ALA A 4 7.50 16.06 -5.46
C ALA A 4 7.21 14.80 -4.63
N ALA A 5 7.35 14.90 -3.30
CA ALA A 5 6.85 13.85 -2.43
C ALA A 5 5.34 13.87 -2.58
N THR A 6 4.81 12.99 -3.44
CA THR A 6 3.37 12.76 -3.53
C THR A 6 2.96 12.17 -2.19
N TYR A 7 2.49 13.04 -1.28
CA TYR A 7 1.95 12.63 0.00
C TYR A 7 0.63 11.91 -0.26
N TYR A 8 0.66 10.58 -0.28
CA TYR A 8 -0.55 9.79 -0.26
C TYR A 8 -1.20 9.92 1.12
N THR A 9 -2.50 9.66 1.20
CA THR A 9 -3.14 9.54 2.51
C THR A 9 -2.44 8.44 3.32
N PRO A 10 -2.48 8.47 4.67
CA PRO A 10 -1.92 7.40 5.49
C PRO A 10 -2.39 5.99 5.08
N VAL A 11 -3.63 5.91 4.60
CA VAL A 11 -4.23 4.68 4.06
C VAL A 11 -3.58 4.27 2.74
N GLY A 12 -3.38 5.23 1.83
CA GLY A 12 -2.68 4.99 0.56
C GLY A 12 -1.23 4.57 0.77
N GLU A 13 -0.50 5.22 1.69
CA GLU A 13 0.87 4.81 2.04
C GLU A 13 0.94 3.39 2.61
N TYR A 14 -0.03 3.04 3.46
CA TYR A 14 -0.11 1.67 4.00
C TYR A 14 -0.44 0.65 2.91
N LEU A 15 -1.44 0.95 2.07
CA LEU A 15 -1.83 0.08 0.96
C LEU A 15 -0.65 -0.15 0.00
N ARG A 16 0.08 0.92 -0.31
CA ARG A 16 1.30 0.89 -1.10
C ARG A 16 2.36 -0.01 -0.48
N PHE A 17 2.61 0.13 0.82
CA PHE A 17 3.56 -0.73 1.55
C PHE A 17 3.16 -2.21 1.51
N VAL A 18 1.89 -2.51 1.78
CA VAL A 18 1.38 -3.90 1.75
C VAL A 18 1.57 -4.54 0.38
N ILE A 19 1.18 -3.84 -0.69
CA ILE A 19 1.35 -4.33 -2.06
C ILE A 19 2.83 -4.56 -2.38
N MET A 20 3.72 -3.59 -2.09
CA MET A 20 5.16 -3.76 -2.34
C MET A 20 5.76 -4.93 -1.57
N LYS A 21 5.35 -5.12 -0.31
CA LYS A 21 5.82 -6.24 0.50
C LYS A 21 5.35 -7.59 -0.05
N SER A 22 4.13 -7.66 -0.58
CA SER A 22 3.62 -8.87 -1.24
C SER A 22 4.34 -9.20 -2.54
N LEU A 23 4.87 -8.20 -3.25
CA LEU A 23 5.63 -8.36 -4.50
C LEU A 23 7.12 -8.67 -4.28
N GLU A 24 7.62 -8.56 -3.05
CA GLU A 24 9.03 -8.77 -2.74
C GLU A 24 9.54 -10.18 -3.14
N PRO A 25 8.83 -11.28 -2.81
CA PRO A 25 9.29 -12.63 -3.12
C PRO A 25 9.19 -12.97 -4.62
N ALA A 26 8.11 -12.52 -5.27
CA ALA A 26 7.82 -12.80 -6.67
C ALA A 26 6.81 -11.79 -7.25
N PRO A 27 6.77 -11.62 -8.58
CA PRO A 27 5.70 -10.90 -9.26
C PRO A 27 4.34 -11.56 -9.00
N LEU A 28 3.27 -10.76 -8.95
CA LEU A 28 1.91 -11.23 -8.74
C LEU A 28 1.01 -10.84 -9.91
N ALA A 29 -0.02 -11.61 -10.20
CA ALA A 29 -1.01 -11.20 -11.20
C ALA A 29 -1.72 -9.92 -10.73
N VAL A 30 -2.15 -9.08 -11.68
CA VAL A 30 -2.92 -7.86 -11.36
C VAL A 30 -4.13 -8.19 -10.49
N ALA A 31 -4.86 -9.27 -10.79
CA ALA A 31 -6.01 -9.72 -10.00
C ALA A 31 -5.65 -10.10 -8.55
N GLU A 32 -4.45 -10.66 -8.32
CA GLU A 32 -3.97 -10.96 -6.97
C GLU A 32 -3.66 -9.68 -6.19
N VAL A 33 -3.04 -8.69 -6.86
CA VAL A 33 -2.79 -7.37 -6.27
C VAL A 33 -4.09 -6.65 -5.93
N GLU A 34 -5.09 -6.69 -6.80
CA GLU A 34 -6.41 -6.15 -6.55
C GLU A 34 -7.08 -6.81 -5.33
N LYS A 35 -7.00 -8.13 -5.22
CA LYS A 35 -7.51 -8.87 -4.06
C LYS A 35 -6.78 -8.46 -2.77
N ILE A 36 -5.45 -8.33 -2.81
CA ILE A 36 -4.66 -7.85 -1.66
C ILE A 36 -5.11 -6.45 -1.25
N ALA A 37 -5.34 -5.57 -2.23
CA ALA A 37 -5.75 -4.20 -1.99
C ALA A 37 -7.15 -4.12 -1.35
N GLU A 38 -8.11 -4.84 -1.92
CA GLU A 38 -9.47 -4.95 -1.39
C GLU A 38 -9.46 -5.51 0.03
N GLU A 39 -8.77 -6.64 0.26
CA GLU A 39 -8.71 -7.28 1.57
C GLU A 39 -8.08 -6.38 2.63
N THR A 40 -7.06 -5.61 2.25
CA THR A 40 -6.38 -4.67 3.15
C THR A 40 -7.35 -3.58 3.62
N ILE A 41 -8.05 -2.92 2.68
CA ILE A 41 -9.03 -1.89 3.03
C ILE A 41 -10.19 -2.48 3.84
N ARG A 42 -10.69 -3.67 3.46
CA ARG A 42 -11.76 -4.37 4.20
C ARG A 42 -11.35 -4.67 5.64
N LYS A 43 -10.13 -5.15 5.88
CA LYS A 43 -9.59 -5.44 7.21
C LYS A 43 -9.42 -4.18 8.07
N LEU A 44 -9.16 -3.04 7.46
CA LEU A 44 -9.06 -1.76 8.16
C LEU A 44 -10.43 -1.18 8.56
N GLY A 45 -11.53 -1.67 7.98
CA GLY A 45 -12.88 -1.18 8.31
C GLY A 45 -13.15 0.26 7.87
N ILE A 46 -12.41 0.76 6.88
CA ILE A 46 -12.47 2.14 6.40
C ILE A 46 -13.12 2.22 5.02
N LYS A 47 -13.75 3.36 4.72
CA LYS A 47 -14.24 3.68 3.37
C LYS A 47 -13.11 4.30 2.56
N TYR A 48 -12.43 3.48 1.76
CA TYR A 48 -11.36 3.90 0.85
C TYR A 48 -11.49 3.11 -0.46
N ASP A 49 -11.34 3.77 -1.62
CA ASP A 49 -11.36 3.06 -2.90
C ASP A 49 -10.01 2.40 -3.15
N TRP A 50 -9.94 1.08 -2.99
CA TRP A 50 -8.71 0.32 -3.21
C TRP A 50 -8.28 0.27 -4.68
N ARG A 51 -9.18 0.59 -5.63
CA ARG A 51 -8.87 0.57 -7.08
C ARG A 51 -7.88 1.64 -7.49
N VAL A 52 -7.65 2.63 -6.64
CA VAL A 52 -6.63 3.67 -6.87
C VAL A 52 -5.20 3.14 -6.73
N TRP A 53 -5.01 1.87 -6.32
CA TRP A 53 -3.69 1.30 -6.08
C TRP A 53 -2.66 1.54 -7.20
N PRO A 54 -2.97 1.51 -8.51
CA PRO A 54 -1.95 1.75 -9.54
C PRO A 54 -1.39 3.16 -9.44
N SER A 55 -2.24 4.13 -9.09
CA SER A 55 -1.85 5.55 -8.93
C SER A 55 -1.06 5.83 -7.67
N LEU A 56 -0.93 4.85 -6.75
CA LEU A 56 -0.09 4.97 -5.55
C LEU A 56 1.40 4.78 -5.83
N PHE A 57 1.74 4.40 -7.06
CA PHE A 57 3.10 4.09 -7.46
C PHE A 57 3.59 5.07 -8.51
N ASP A 58 4.79 5.60 -8.28
CA ASP A 58 5.53 6.48 -9.18
C ASP A 58 6.82 5.76 -9.62
N GLY A 59 6.62 4.67 -10.37
CA GLY A 59 7.72 3.84 -10.92
C GLY A 59 8.28 2.78 -9.97
N GLU A 60 7.71 2.58 -8.78
CA GLU A 60 8.14 1.48 -7.90
C GLU A 60 7.61 0.11 -8.33
N VAL A 61 6.55 0.11 -9.14
CA VAL A 61 6.01 -1.11 -9.77
C VAL A 61 5.91 -0.92 -11.27
N GLU A 62 5.99 -2.04 -11.99
CA GLU A 62 5.78 -2.14 -13.42
C GLU A 62 4.70 -3.19 -13.69
N ILE A 63 3.77 -2.90 -14.61
CA ILE A 63 2.77 -3.87 -15.06
C ILE A 63 3.16 -4.34 -16.46
N ARG A 64 3.40 -5.65 -16.61
CA ARG A 64 3.66 -6.28 -17.91
C ARG A 64 3.03 -7.65 -17.96
N GLU A 65 2.43 -7.98 -19.10
CA GLU A 65 1.81 -9.30 -19.35
C GLU A 65 0.77 -9.71 -18.28
N GLY A 66 0.06 -8.75 -17.67
CA GLY A 66 -0.93 -9.01 -16.62
C GLY A 66 -0.34 -9.29 -15.23
N TYR A 67 0.97 -9.13 -15.07
CA TYR A 67 1.68 -9.26 -13.80
C TYR A 67 2.25 -7.92 -13.35
N VAL A 68 2.28 -7.73 -12.04
CA VAL A 68 2.87 -6.59 -11.36
C VAL A 68 4.24 -7.00 -10.83
N TYR A 69 5.25 -6.21 -11.15
CA TYR A 69 6.65 -6.44 -10.78
C TYR A 69 7.13 -5.31 -9.89
N LEU A 70 7.88 -5.65 -8.85
CA LEU A 70 8.61 -4.67 -8.06
C LEU A 70 9.87 -4.25 -8.83
N THR A 71 10.02 -2.95 -9.12
CA THR A 71 11.18 -2.42 -9.84
C THR A 71 12.41 -2.34 -8.92
N PRO A 72 13.64 -2.17 -9.46
CA PRO A 72 14.82 -1.92 -8.62
C PRO A 72 14.64 -0.71 -7.69
N MET A 73 14.01 0.36 -8.19
CA MET A 73 13.66 1.54 -7.39
C MET A 73 12.63 1.21 -6.31
N GLY A 74 11.61 0.41 -6.64
CA GLY A 74 10.64 -0.08 -5.67
C GLY A 74 11.28 -0.91 -4.55
N ARG A 75 12.27 -1.76 -4.86
CA ARG A 75 13.03 -2.50 -3.84
C ARG A 75 13.77 -1.57 -2.88
N ILE A 76 14.45 -0.55 -3.42
CA ILE A 76 15.15 0.45 -2.59
C ILE A 76 14.17 1.19 -1.66
N ILE A 77 13.00 1.58 -2.18
CA ILE A 77 11.98 2.28 -1.40
C ILE A 77 11.36 1.36 -0.35
N LEU A 78 11.09 0.09 -0.68
CA LEU A 78 10.58 -0.90 0.27
C LEU A 78 11.56 -1.09 1.43
N THR A 79 12.85 -1.33 1.15
CA THR A 79 13.87 -1.49 2.19
C THR A 79 13.99 -0.25 3.09
N LYS A 80 13.82 0.95 2.54
CA LYS A 80 13.74 2.18 3.33
C LYS A 80 12.48 2.20 4.20
N ALA A 81 11.32 1.93 3.62
CA ALA A 81 10.04 1.90 4.32
C ALA A 81 10.02 0.86 5.46
N GLU A 82 10.65 -0.30 5.29
CA GLU A 82 10.79 -1.33 6.32
C GLU A 82 11.60 -0.86 7.52
N LYS A 83 12.68 -0.11 7.29
CA LYS A 83 13.47 0.53 8.36
C LYS A 83 12.65 1.60 9.10
N THR A 84 11.60 2.10 8.47
CA THR A 84 10.67 3.11 8.99
C THR A 84 9.33 2.51 9.43
N ALA A 85 9.12 1.19 9.32
CA ALA A 85 7.81 0.54 9.47
C ALA A 85 7.20 0.70 10.87
N GLY A 86 8.04 0.94 11.89
CA GLY A 86 7.56 1.35 13.21
C GLY A 86 6.66 2.59 13.16
N GLN A 87 7.00 3.58 12.33
CA GLN A 87 6.26 4.84 12.20
C GLN A 87 4.91 4.67 11.48
N ILE A 88 4.84 3.79 10.47
CA ILE A 88 3.58 3.49 9.77
C ILE A 88 2.60 2.77 10.71
N ARG A 89 3.11 1.82 11.51
CA ARG A 89 2.29 1.10 12.50
C ARG A 89 1.75 2.04 13.58
N ASP A 90 2.58 2.96 14.06
CA ASP A 90 2.18 3.98 15.04
C ASP A 90 1.14 4.95 14.46
N MET A 91 1.28 5.33 13.19
CA MET A 91 0.33 6.19 12.49
C MET A 91 -1.03 5.51 12.31
N LEU A 92 -1.07 4.24 11.91
CA LEU A 92 -2.31 3.47 11.80
C LEU A 92 -2.98 3.25 13.15
N GLY A 93 -2.21 3.00 14.20
CA GLY A 93 -2.73 2.91 15.57
C GLY A 93 -3.34 4.23 16.09
N ARG A 94 -3.00 5.38 15.51
CA ARG A 94 -3.67 6.66 15.79
C ARG A 94 -4.96 6.82 14.99
N LEU A 95 -4.98 6.38 13.73
CA LEU A 95 -6.16 6.44 12.87
C LEU A 95 -7.27 5.48 13.32
N SER A 96 -6.91 4.27 13.76
CA SER A 96 -7.87 3.30 14.31
C SER A 96 -8.51 3.77 15.62
N ARG A 97 -7.88 4.71 16.33
CA ARG A 97 -8.43 5.34 17.54
C ARG A 97 -9.41 6.49 17.24
N GLN A 98 -9.42 7.00 16.01
CA GLN A 98 -10.33 8.06 15.58
C GLN A 98 -11.61 7.53 14.94
N VAL A 99 -11.64 6.25 14.55
CA VAL A 99 -12.85 5.57 14.06
C VAL A 99 -13.39 4.69 15.20
N PRO A 100 -14.50 5.06 15.86
CA PRO A 100 -15.09 4.17 16.86
C PRO A 100 -15.46 2.84 16.19
N PRO A 101 -15.29 1.69 16.88
CA PRO A 101 -15.73 0.41 16.35
C PRO A 101 -17.24 0.54 16.07
N GLN A 102 -17.63 0.41 14.80
CA GLN A 102 -19.05 0.28 14.49
C GLN A 102 -19.47 -1.09 15.03
N GLY A 103 -20.32 -1.04 16.07
CA GLY A 103 -20.94 -2.22 16.66
C GLY A 103 -21.78 -2.99 15.62
N PRO A 104 -22.15 -4.24 15.90
CA PRO A 104 -22.92 -5.05 14.97
C PRO A 104 -24.27 -4.38 14.67
N VAL A 105 -24.64 -4.42 13.38
CA VAL A 105 -25.96 -4.01 12.85
C VAL A 105 -27.04 -4.94 13.36
#